data_AF-A0A8J3TNI4-F1
#
_entry.id   AF-A0A8J3TNI4-F1
#
_cell.length_a   1.000
_cell.length_b   1.000
_cell.length_c   1.000
_cell.angle_alpha   90.00
_cell.angle_beta   90.00
_cell.angle_gamma   90.00
#
_symmetry.space_group_name_H-M   'P 1'
#
loop_
_entity.id
_entity.type
_entity.pdbx_description
1 polymer ?
#
loop_
_entity_poly.entity_id
_entity_poly.type
_entity_poly.pdbx_seq_one_letter_code
_entity_poly.pdbx_strand_id
1 'polypeptide(L)'
;MRRTLAAAAVGAVVLLGGTLTANASDGSKRNDDHGGSNRTYEIALIGDMPYGDVGRAQFPRVIDEINADHGIAFTVFDGDIKNGSERCDQPAYDLAVKNFASFRRPLVYVPGDNEWTDCDRANNGSYDPNERLALVRRMFAAKPYSLGRQMLKLDRQSPAFPENVRWQYGAVTYMGLNIPGSDNNAAQFDATGKQIDGDQAEYTARNAANLDWLGKGFAAAKAAHSKAIVIVLQADMWTTEPTAHFADTKRKLAQLSIAFPGQILLVNGDSHVLKIDKPLTDANDQAIQNVTRVQTFGSAQNHWVSAEIDPTNPDVFTFHQHIVTANLPTYVSP
;
A
#
# COMPACT_ATOMS: atom_id res chain seq x y z
N MET A 1 54.04 -59.50 -32.72
CA MET A 1 55.13 -58.52 -32.93
C MET A 1 55.07 -57.50 -31.80
N ARG A 2 56.20 -57.27 -31.10
CA ARG A 2 56.68 -56.03 -30.42
C ARG A 2 55.62 -55.14 -29.73
N ARG A 3 55.77 -54.58 -28.52
CA ARG A 3 56.84 -54.44 -27.51
C ARG A 3 56.20 -53.51 -26.43
N THR A 4 56.46 -53.77 -25.14
CA THR A 4 56.72 -52.79 -24.03
C THR A 4 55.67 -51.70 -23.67
N LEU A 5 55.47 -51.24 -22.43
CA LEU A 5 56.01 -51.47 -21.08
C LEU A 5 55.13 -50.68 -20.07
N ALA A 6 54.95 -51.25 -18.86
CA ALA A 6 55.03 -50.63 -17.50
C ALA A 6 54.28 -49.30 -17.18
N ALA A 7 53.80 -49.01 -15.98
CA ALA A 7 53.68 -49.67 -14.67
C ALA A 7 52.87 -48.73 -13.77
N ALA A 8 52.21 -49.23 -12.72
CA ALA A 8 52.07 -48.46 -11.47
C ALA A 8 51.69 -49.37 -10.30
N ALA A 9 52.33 -49.07 -9.17
CA ALA A 9 52.46 -49.83 -7.94
C ALA A 9 51.16 -50.07 -7.13
N VAL A 10 51.23 -51.16 -6.38
CA VAL A 10 50.38 -51.55 -5.24
C VAL A 10 50.73 -50.69 -4.01
N GLY A 11 49.72 -50.32 -3.23
CA GLY A 11 49.89 -49.81 -1.88
C GLY A 11 48.58 -49.86 -1.08
N ALA A 12 48.38 -50.93 -0.32
CA ALA A 12 47.30 -51.07 0.65
C ALA A 12 47.63 -50.29 1.93
N VAL A 13 46.69 -49.52 2.48
CA VAL A 13 46.73 -49.08 3.88
C VAL A 13 45.35 -49.18 4.53
N VAL A 14 45.42 -49.73 5.73
CA VAL A 14 44.43 -50.13 6.73
C VAL A 14 43.49 -49.01 7.19
N LEU A 15 42.24 -49.39 7.42
CA LEU A 15 41.19 -48.62 8.12
C LEU A 15 41.50 -48.47 9.61
N LEU A 16 41.48 -47.23 10.10
CA LEU A 16 41.32 -46.90 11.52
C LEU A 16 40.24 -45.82 11.65
N GLY A 17 39.22 -46.13 12.45
CA GLY A 17 38.06 -45.28 12.69
C GLY A 17 38.37 -44.05 13.53
N GLY A 18 37.69 -42.96 13.20
CA GLY A 18 37.57 -41.76 14.03
C GLY A 18 36.19 -41.16 13.79
N THR A 19 35.36 -41.15 14.82
CA THR A 19 34.06 -40.45 14.84
C THR A 19 34.30 -38.96 14.73
N LEU A 20 33.95 -38.37 13.58
CA LEU A 20 33.92 -36.93 13.38
C LEU A 20 32.55 -36.38 13.77
N THR A 21 32.47 -35.74 14.93
CA THR A 21 31.42 -34.78 15.25
C THR A 21 31.65 -33.54 14.40
N ALA A 22 30.92 -33.42 13.29
CA ALA A 22 30.93 -32.22 12.47
C ALA A 22 30.04 -31.15 13.11
N ASN A 23 30.67 -30.18 13.78
CA ASN A 23 30.09 -28.86 14.01
C ASN A 23 29.93 -28.18 12.63
N ALA A 24 28.73 -28.23 12.07
CA ALA A 24 28.35 -27.35 10.99
C ALA A 24 27.96 -26.00 11.59
N SER A 25 28.92 -25.07 11.63
CA SER A 25 28.64 -23.65 11.82
C SER A 25 27.75 -23.17 10.67
N ASP A 26 26.49 -22.89 10.99
CA ASP A 26 25.49 -22.30 10.11
C ASP A 26 25.97 -20.91 9.67
N GLY A 27 26.43 -20.83 8.42
CA GLY A 27 26.85 -19.60 7.76
C GLY A 27 25.71 -18.98 6.95
N SER A 28 24.54 -18.78 7.57
CA SER A 28 23.49 -17.95 7.01
C SER A 28 23.83 -16.47 7.22
N LYS A 29 24.41 -15.84 6.20
CA LYS A 29 24.46 -14.38 6.09
C LYS A 29 23.02 -13.86 5.91
N ARG A 30 22.36 -13.57 7.02
CA ARG A 30 21.15 -12.71 7.05
C ARG A 30 21.56 -11.32 6.61
N ASN A 31 21.16 -10.95 5.40
CA ASN A 31 21.24 -9.58 4.91
C ASN A 31 19.82 -9.00 4.96
N ASP A 32 19.24 -8.98 6.17
CA ASP A 32 17.91 -8.43 6.45
C ASP A 32 18.06 -7.25 7.44
N ASP A 33 18.83 -6.22 7.06
CA ASP A 33 18.93 -4.96 7.82
C ASP A 33 17.69 -4.07 7.57
N HIS A 34 16.49 -4.66 7.72
CA HIS A 34 15.24 -3.92 7.82
C HIS A 34 15.13 -3.36 9.24
N GLY A 35 15.83 -2.25 9.50
CA GLY A 35 15.69 -1.36 10.66
C GLY A 35 15.43 -2.04 12.00
N GLY A 36 16.45 -2.12 12.88
CA GLY A 36 16.27 -2.63 14.24
C GLY A 36 15.02 -2.07 14.92
N SER A 37 14.31 -2.91 15.69
CA SER A 37 12.92 -2.69 16.12
C SER A 37 12.61 -1.33 16.76
N ASN A 38 13.61 -0.61 17.27
CA ASN A 38 13.43 0.66 17.98
C ASN A 38 13.97 1.88 17.22
N ARG A 39 14.31 1.77 15.93
CA ARG A 39 14.85 2.90 15.17
C ARG A 39 13.72 3.78 14.64
N THR A 40 13.84 5.09 14.85
CA THR A 40 12.99 6.10 14.20
C THR A 40 13.25 6.14 12.70
N TYR A 41 12.18 6.26 11.92
CA TYR A 41 12.23 6.45 10.47
C TYR A 41 11.01 7.22 10.00
N GLU A 42 11.02 7.67 8.76
CA GLU A 42 9.93 8.46 8.20
C GLU A 42 9.42 7.84 6.90
N ILE A 43 8.13 7.98 6.61
CA ILE A 43 7.52 7.49 5.37
C ILE A 43 6.78 8.63 4.68
N ALA A 44 6.75 8.61 3.35
CA ALA A 44 5.97 9.56 2.57
C ALA A 44 4.56 8.99 2.29
N LEU A 45 3.54 9.82 2.44
CA LEU A 45 2.12 9.53 2.19
C LEU A 45 1.64 10.42 1.04
N ILE A 46 1.18 9.80 -0.04
CA ILE A 46 0.66 10.47 -1.24
C ILE A 46 -0.52 9.69 -1.82
N GLY A 47 -1.32 10.37 -2.64
CA GLY A 47 -2.59 9.89 -3.18
C GLY A 47 -3.15 10.84 -4.22
N ASP A 48 -4.18 10.42 -4.95
CA ASP A 48 -5.03 11.31 -5.77
C ASP A 48 -4.23 12.20 -6.74
N MET A 49 -3.15 11.67 -7.33
CA MET A 49 -2.26 12.39 -8.24
C MET A 49 -1.51 11.46 -9.21
N PRO A 50 -1.30 11.85 -10.48
CA PRO A 50 -1.54 13.16 -11.06
C PRO A 50 -2.95 13.33 -11.65
N TYR A 51 -3.69 14.35 -11.20
CA TYR A 51 -5.00 14.68 -11.77
C TYR A 51 -4.89 15.73 -12.88
N GLY A 52 -5.34 15.35 -14.09
CA GLY A 52 -5.35 16.25 -15.25
C GLY A 52 -3.95 16.73 -15.66
N ASP A 53 -3.91 17.71 -16.57
CA ASP A 53 -2.65 18.21 -17.11
C ASP A 53 -1.79 18.94 -16.07
N VAL A 54 -2.43 19.68 -15.16
CA VAL A 54 -1.73 20.37 -14.07
C VAL A 54 -1.07 19.35 -13.15
N GLY A 55 -1.80 18.34 -12.69
CA GLY A 55 -1.24 17.26 -11.86
C GLY A 55 -0.11 16.54 -12.58
N ARG A 56 -0.26 16.22 -13.87
CA ARG A 56 0.80 15.55 -14.65
C ARG A 56 2.08 16.38 -14.75
N ALA A 57 1.95 17.70 -14.86
CA ALA A 57 3.09 18.61 -14.89
C ALA A 57 3.74 18.80 -13.50
N GLN A 58 2.96 18.67 -12.42
CA GLN A 58 3.37 18.95 -11.05
C GLN A 58 3.89 17.72 -10.29
N PHE A 59 3.35 16.54 -10.54
CA PHE A 59 3.68 15.32 -9.82
C PHE A 59 5.16 14.90 -9.90
N PRO A 60 5.86 15.03 -11.05
CA PRO A 60 7.30 14.77 -11.09
C PRO A 60 8.10 15.57 -10.04
N ARG A 61 7.66 16.78 -9.68
CA ARG A 61 8.32 17.60 -8.65
C ARG A 61 8.09 17.07 -7.23
N VAL A 62 6.91 16.49 -6.96
CA VAL A 62 6.63 15.76 -5.71
C VAL A 62 7.59 14.57 -5.59
N ILE A 63 7.74 13.80 -6.67
CA ILE A 63 8.65 12.63 -6.69
C ILE A 63 10.11 13.08 -6.48
N ASP A 64 10.52 14.18 -7.11
CA ASP A 64 11.88 14.72 -6.96
C ASP A 64 12.18 15.16 -5.52
N GLU A 65 11.23 15.82 -4.82
CA GLU A 65 11.39 16.20 -3.41
C GLU A 65 11.49 14.97 -2.50
N ILE A 66 10.59 13.99 -2.65
CA ILE A 66 10.63 12.73 -1.87
C ILE A 66 11.96 11.97 -2.13
N ASN A 67 12.45 12.00 -3.37
CA ASN A 67 13.73 11.37 -3.75
C ASN A 67 14.96 12.11 -3.21
N ALA A 68 14.85 13.42 -2.97
CA ALA A 68 15.92 14.25 -2.42
C ALA A 68 16.00 14.12 -0.90
N ASP A 69 14.86 13.87 -0.23
CA ASP A 69 14.85 13.58 1.20
C ASP A 69 15.48 12.21 1.48
N HIS A 70 16.57 12.20 2.26
CA HIS A 70 17.29 10.97 2.60
C HIS A 70 16.71 10.20 3.80
N GLY A 71 15.84 10.85 4.59
CA GLY A 71 15.19 10.30 5.78
C GLY A 71 13.98 9.43 5.49
N ILE A 72 13.34 9.61 4.33
CA ILE A 72 12.21 8.77 3.91
C ILE A 72 12.70 7.33 3.68
N ALA A 73 12.07 6.37 4.35
CA ALA A 73 12.35 4.94 4.22
C ALA A 73 11.66 4.35 2.99
N PHE A 74 10.38 4.69 2.80
CA PHE A 74 9.57 4.30 1.66
C PHE A 74 8.35 5.23 1.52
N THR A 75 7.65 5.10 0.40
CA THR A 75 6.44 5.84 0.08
C THR A 75 5.24 4.90 0.04
N VAL A 76 4.10 5.35 0.54
CA VAL A 76 2.80 4.73 0.27
C VAL A 76 2.00 5.64 -0.67
N PHE A 77 1.38 5.02 -1.66
CA PHE A 77 0.50 5.66 -2.63
C PHE A 77 -0.90 5.05 -2.43
N ASP A 78 -1.83 5.85 -1.92
CA ASP A 78 -3.12 5.34 -1.40
C ASP A 78 -4.25 5.25 -2.42
N GLY A 79 -4.02 5.61 -3.68
CA GLY A 79 -4.94 5.34 -4.78
C GLY A 79 -4.98 6.47 -5.80
N ASP A 80 -5.72 6.24 -6.88
CA ASP A 80 -6.07 7.23 -7.89
C ASP A 80 -4.90 7.78 -8.71
N ILE A 81 -4.46 6.97 -9.67
CA ILE A 81 -3.38 7.32 -10.61
C ILE A 81 -3.80 8.30 -11.73
N LYS A 82 -5.07 8.68 -11.75
CA LYS A 82 -5.77 9.57 -12.70
C LYS A 82 -6.99 10.15 -12.01
N ASN A 83 -7.56 11.24 -12.53
CA ASN A 83 -8.83 11.73 -11.99
C ASN A 83 -10.03 10.89 -12.48
N GLY A 84 -11.19 11.06 -11.83
CA GLY A 84 -12.42 10.32 -12.13
C GLY A 84 -13.18 10.71 -13.39
N SER A 85 -12.67 11.67 -14.16
CA SER A 85 -13.23 12.10 -15.46
C SER A 85 -12.30 11.82 -16.64
N GLU A 86 -11.17 11.17 -16.40
CA GLU A 86 -10.21 10.79 -17.43
C GLU A 86 -10.44 9.36 -17.93
N ARG A 87 -10.10 9.13 -19.19
CA ARG A 87 -10.22 7.81 -19.81
C ARG A 87 -9.33 6.78 -19.13
N CYS A 88 -9.84 5.57 -18.94
CA CYS A 88 -9.09 4.42 -18.44
C CYS A 88 -8.35 3.66 -19.55
N ASP A 89 -7.71 4.41 -20.45
CA ASP A 89 -6.92 3.86 -21.55
C ASP A 89 -5.52 3.44 -21.05
N GLN A 90 -4.87 2.53 -21.78
CA GLN A 90 -3.52 2.03 -21.45
C GLN A 90 -2.49 3.14 -21.12
N PRO A 91 -2.45 4.29 -21.81
CA PRO A 91 -1.48 5.35 -21.51
C PRO A 91 -1.55 5.91 -20.08
N ALA A 92 -2.73 5.90 -19.42
CA ALA A 92 -2.84 6.34 -18.02
C ALA A 92 -2.07 5.40 -17.09
N TYR A 93 -2.22 4.08 -17.28
CA TYR A 93 -1.49 3.08 -16.50
C TYR A 93 0.01 3.06 -16.83
N ASP A 94 0.39 3.25 -18.09
CA ASP A 94 1.79 3.33 -18.49
C ASP A 94 2.50 4.55 -17.87
N LEU A 95 1.80 5.68 -17.78
CA LEU A 95 2.29 6.87 -17.09
C LEU A 95 2.49 6.60 -15.60
N ALA A 96 1.53 5.92 -14.95
CA ALA A 96 1.67 5.52 -13.54
C ALA A 96 2.87 4.59 -13.32
N VAL A 97 3.07 3.58 -14.18
CA VAL A 97 4.26 2.71 -14.13
C VAL A 97 5.55 3.52 -14.27
N LYS A 98 5.60 4.47 -15.21
CA LYS A 98 6.76 5.36 -15.41
C LYS A 98 7.03 6.21 -14.18
N ASN A 99 6.00 6.81 -13.58
CA ASN A 99 6.11 7.63 -12.38
C ASN A 99 6.58 6.77 -11.19
N PHE A 100 5.95 5.63 -10.93
CA PHE A 100 6.32 4.74 -9.84
C PHE A 100 7.75 4.19 -9.97
N ALA A 101 8.23 3.93 -11.19
CA ALA A 101 9.62 3.53 -11.44
C ALA A 101 10.65 4.65 -11.19
N SER A 102 10.21 5.90 -11.03
CA SER A 102 11.09 7.05 -10.77
C SER A 102 11.38 7.27 -9.28
N PHE A 103 10.62 6.65 -8.37
CA PHE A 103 10.95 6.61 -6.94
C PHE A 103 12.24 5.81 -6.70
N ARG A 104 13.20 6.43 -6.02
CA ARG A 104 14.51 5.81 -5.69
C ARG A 104 14.35 4.73 -4.62
N ARG A 105 13.40 4.94 -3.71
CA ARG A 105 13.06 4.06 -2.59
C ARG A 105 11.77 3.28 -2.88
N PRO A 106 11.43 2.28 -2.04
CA PRO A 106 10.21 1.50 -2.23
C PRO A 106 8.97 2.38 -2.27
N LEU A 107 8.07 2.07 -3.21
CA LEU A 107 6.71 2.61 -3.26
C LEU A 107 5.71 1.46 -3.13
N VAL A 108 4.87 1.52 -2.12
CA VAL A 108 3.75 0.59 -1.96
C VAL A 108 2.47 1.27 -2.46
N TYR A 109 1.78 0.63 -3.39
CA TYR A 109 0.57 1.16 -4.02
C TYR A 109 -0.63 0.28 -3.64
N VAL A 110 -1.77 0.93 -3.36
CA VAL A 110 -3.10 0.30 -3.33
C VAL A 110 -4.02 0.97 -4.36
N PRO A 111 -5.00 0.25 -4.94
CA PRO A 111 -5.92 0.85 -5.90
C PRO A 111 -6.93 1.80 -5.26
N GLY A 112 -7.24 2.88 -5.98
CA GLY A 112 -8.41 3.73 -5.78
C GLY A 112 -9.52 3.47 -6.80
N ASP A 113 -10.63 4.20 -6.73
CA ASP A 113 -11.78 4.02 -7.64
C ASP A 113 -11.46 4.43 -9.08
N ASN A 114 -10.65 5.48 -9.25
CA ASN A 114 -10.45 6.11 -10.55
C ASN A 114 -9.84 5.16 -11.58
N GLU A 115 -8.89 4.31 -11.26
CA GLU A 115 -8.26 3.40 -12.21
C GLU A 115 -9.04 2.10 -12.51
N TRP A 116 -10.22 1.89 -11.93
CA TRP A 116 -11.03 0.72 -12.27
C TRP A 116 -12.55 0.88 -12.12
N THR A 117 -13.08 1.18 -10.93
CA THR A 117 -14.54 1.22 -10.70
C THR A 117 -15.19 2.29 -11.57
N ASP A 118 -14.59 3.48 -11.60
CA ASP A 118 -15.09 4.64 -12.34
C ASP A 118 -14.93 4.54 -13.86
N CYS A 119 -14.30 3.47 -14.34
CA CYS A 119 -14.01 3.30 -15.76
C CYS A 119 -15.22 2.93 -16.61
N ASP A 120 -16.33 2.53 -15.98
CA ASP A 120 -17.61 2.25 -16.62
C ASP A 120 -18.34 3.52 -17.12
N ARG A 121 -17.99 4.68 -16.55
CA ARG A 121 -18.54 5.98 -16.93
C ARG A 121 -18.29 6.24 -18.42
N ALA A 122 -19.28 6.85 -19.07
CA ALA A 122 -19.24 7.10 -20.52
C ALA A 122 -18.03 7.95 -20.96
N ASN A 123 -17.68 8.98 -20.19
CA ASN A 123 -16.50 9.81 -20.45
C ASN A 123 -15.18 9.09 -20.16
N ASN A 124 -15.18 8.08 -19.28
CA ASN A 124 -13.99 7.31 -18.91
C ASN A 124 -13.71 6.14 -19.87
N GLY A 125 -14.62 5.91 -20.83
CA GLY A 125 -14.45 4.95 -21.92
C GLY A 125 -15.38 3.74 -21.86
N SER A 126 -16.29 3.68 -20.88
CA SER A 126 -17.25 2.57 -20.72
C SER A 126 -16.58 1.20 -20.68
N TYR A 127 -15.45 1.12 -19.97
CA TYR A 127 -14.76 -0.13 -19.73
C TYR A 127 -15.52 -0.99 -18.72
N ASP A 128 -15.29 -2.30 -18.74
CA ASP A 128 -15.71 -3.19 -17.66
C ASP A 128 -14.78 -3.00 -16.46
N PRO A 129 -15.28 -2.55 -15.29
CA PRO A 129 -14.47 -2.35 -14.08
C PRO A 129 -13.68 -3.58 -13.64
N ASN A 130 -14.23 -4.78 -13.80
CA ASN A 130 -13.55 -6.01 -13.39
C ASN A 130 -12.36 -6.31 -14.29
N GLU A 131 -12.47 -6.01 -15.58
CA GLU A 131 -11.37 -6.13 -16.53
C GLU A 131 -10.28 -5.07 -16.24
N ARG A 132 -10.67 -3.85 -15.86
CA ARG A 132 -9.74 -2.80 -15.42
C ARG A 132 -9.03 -3.16 -14.11
N LEU A 133 -9.74 -3.72 -13.13
CA LEU A 133 -9.11 -4.24 -11.91
C LEU A 133 -8.11 -5.36 -12.22
N ALA A 134 -8.45 -6.25 -13.16
CA ALA A 134 -7.52 -7.27 -13.62
C ALA A 134 -6.27 -6.65 -14.28
N LEU A 135 -6.40 -5.54 -15.02
CA LEU A 135 -5.27 -4.78 -15.55
C LEU A 135 -4.41 -4.16 -14.43
N VAL A 136 -5.02 -3.48 -13.46
CA VAL A 136 -4.34 -2.93 -12.27
C VAL A 136 -3.53 -4.02 -11.56
N ARG A 137 -4.15 -5.18 -11.29
CA ARG A 137 -3.48 -6.33 -10.67
C ARG A 137 -2.29 -6.83 -11.49
N ARG A 138 -2.43 -6.94 -12.81
CA ARG A 138 -1.34 -7.36 -13.71
C ARG A 138 -0.17 -6.37 -13.70
N MET A 139 -0.45 -5.07 -13.65
CA MET A 139 0.58 -4.03 -13.77
C MET A 139 1.30 -3.75 -12.45
N PHE A 140 0.58 -3.76 -11.32
CA PHE A 140 1.11 -3.30 -10.04
C PHE A 140 1.18 -4.37 -8.94
N ALA A 141 0.50 -5.50 -9.12
CA ALA A 141 0.38 -6.56 -8.10
C ALA A 141 0.88 -7.95 -8.54
N ALA A 142 1.47 -8.06 -9.74
CA ALA A 142 1.90 -9.35 -10.28
C ALA A 142 3.08 -10.01 -9.54
N LYS A 143 3.81 -9.25 -8.70
CA LYS A 143 5.01 -9.72 -7.99
C LYS A 143 4.88 -9.47 -6.48
N PRO A 144 5.52 -10.30 -5.64
CA PRO A 144 5.54 -10.13 -4.17
C PRO A 144 6.54 -9.03 -3.74
N TYR A 145 6.64 -7.96 -4.52
CA TYR A 145 7.52 -6.84 -4.28
C TYR A 145 6.76 -5.52 -4.44
N SER A 146 7.21 -4.49 -3.72
CA SER A 146 6.78 -3.12 -3.93
C SER A 146 7.28 -2.59 -5.28
N LEU A 147 6.86 -1.38 -5.63
CA LEU A 147 7.35 -0.61 -6.77
C LEU A 147 8.54 0.26 -6.35
N GLY A 148 9.03 1.09 -7.27
CA GLY A 148 10.25 1.88 -7.10
C GLY A 148 11.52 1.14 -7.54
N ARG A 149 12.65 1.85 -7.54
CA ARG A 149 13.96 1.29 -7.94
C ARG A 149 14.50 0.31 -6.90
N GLN A 150 14.33 0.64 -5.63
CA GLN A 150 14.51 -0.28 -4.51
C GLN A 150 13.14 -0.86 -4.15
N MET A 151 13.10 -2.14 -3.81
CA MET A 151 11.84 -2.83 -3.53
C MET A 151 11.85 -3.45 -2.13
N LEU A 152 10.68 -3.41 -1.47
CA LEU A 152 10.38 -4.22 -0.30
C LEU A 152 9.71 -5.51 -0.76
N LYS A 153 9.97 -6.60 -0.03
CA LYS A 153 9.15 -7.81 -0.15
C LYS A 153 7.78 -7.57 0.48
N LEU A 154 6.72 -7.94 -0.23
CA LEU A 154 5.34 -7.81 0.22
C LEU A 154 4.68 -9.17 0.33
N ASP A 155 3.96 -9.41 1.41
CA ASP A 155 2.95 -10.46 1.46
C ASP A 155 1.73 -9.98 0.67
N ARG A 156 1.33 -10.72 -0.37
CA ARG A 156 0.06 -10.53 -1.06
C ARG A 156 -1.00 -11.41 -0.38
N GLN A 157 -2.24 -10.92 -0.26
CA GLN A 157 -3.30 -11.70 0.42
C GLN A 157 -3.50 -13.09 -0.20
N SER A 158 -3.64 -13.14 -1.52
CA SER A 158 -3.80 -14.38 -2.28
C SER A 158 -3.62 -14.13 -3.78
N PRO A 159 -3.52 -15.17 -4.62
CA PRO A 159 -3.56 -14.99 -6.08
C PRO A 159 -4.86 -14.33 -6.61
N ALA A 160 -5.97 -14.46 -5.89
CA ALA A 160 -7.27 -13.87 -6.28
C ALA A 160 -7.39 -12.39 -5.90
N PHE A 161 -6.69 -11.97 -4.83
CA PHE A 161 -6.67 -10.59 -4.31
C PHE A 161 -5.22 -10.10 -4.13
N PRO A 162 -4.41 -10.08 -5.20
CA PRO A 162 -2.98 -9.76 -5.09
C PRO A 162 -2.72 -8.28 -4.78
N GLU A 163 -3.70 -7.40 -4.99
CA GLU A 163 -3.63 -5.97 -4.68
C GLU A 163 -3.62 -5.69 -3.17
N ASN A 164 -4.15 -6.59 -2.35
CA ASN A 164 -4.06 -6.49 -0.90
C ASN A 164 -2.68 -6.92 -0.42
N VAL A 165 -2.03 -6.05 0.35
CA VAL A 165 -0.62 -6.19 0.74
C VAL A 165 -0.41 -6.08 2.23
N ARG A 166 0.66 -6.71 2.73
CA ARG A 166 1.15 -6.54 4.10
C ARG A 166 2.67 -6.61 4.10
N TRP A 167 3.29 -5.82 4.96
CA TRP A 167 4.73 -5.90 5.21
C TRP A 167 5.04 -5.45 6.64
N GLN A 168 6.26 -5.74 7.08
CA GLN A 168 6.79 -5.29 8.36
C GLN A 168 7.97 -4.35 8.10
N TYR A 169 8.03 -3.24 8.83
CA TYR A 169 9.21 -2.37 8.82
C TYR A 169 9.43 -1.80 10.23
N GLY A 170 10.61 -2.05 10.81
CA GLY A 170 10.85 -1.78 12.23
C GLY A 170 9.79 -2.46 13.12
N ALA A 171 9.30 -1.76 14.13
CA ALA A 171 8.24 -2.24 15.03
C ALA A 171 6.81 -1.95 14.54
N VAL A 172 6.59 -1.71 13.25
CA VAL A 172 5.27 -1.40 12.70
C VAL A 172 4.86 -2.42 11.64
N THR A 173 3.63 -2.91 11.76
CA THR A 173 2.99 -3.72 10.72
C THR A 173 2.17 -2.84 9.81
N TYR A 174 2.33 -3.04 8.51
CA TYR A 174 1.65 -2.26 7.48
C TYR A 174 0.71 -3.13 6.68
N MET A 175 -0.43 -2.61 6.28
CA MET A 175 -1.34 -3.29 5.37
C MET A 175 -2.00 -2.32 4.39
N GLY A 176 -2.09 -2.74 3.13
CA GLY A 176 -2.83 -2.06 2.09
C GLY A 176 -4.07 -2.88 1.71
N LEU A 177 -5.21 -2.21 1.57
CA LEU A 177 -6.48 -2.82 1.20
C LEU A 177 -7.08 -2.09 0.00
N ASN A 178 -7.60 -2.86 -0.96
CA ASN A 178 -8.42 -2.34 -2.04
C ASN A 178 -9.84 -2.09 -1.51
N ILE A 179 -10.05 -0.93 -0.89
CA ILE A 179 -11.35 -0.41 -0.44
C ILE A 179 -11.49 0.95 -1.14
N PRO A 180 -12.06 0.97 -2.36
CA PRO A 180 -12.14 2.17 -3.18
C PRO A 180 -13.37 3.01 -2.84
N GLY A 181 -13.31 4.26 -3.30
CA GLY A 181 -14.37 5.25 -3.35
C GLY A 181 -15.52 4.85 -4.25
N SER A 182 -16.51 5.74 -4.23
CA SER A 182 -17.90 5.55 -4.65
C SER A 182 -18.57 4.31 -4.02
N ASP A 183 -18.63 4.27 -2.69
CA ASP A 183 -19.35 3.26 -1.88
C ASP A 183 -18.84 1.83 -2.07
N ASN A 184 -17.52 1.66 -2.14
CA ASN A 184 -16.85 0.36 -2.16
C ASN A 184 -17.19 -0.49 -3.40
N ASN A 185 -17.54 0.12 -4.53
CA ASN A 185 -18.02 -0.55 -5.74
C ASN A 185 -19.29 -1.42 -5.53
N ALA A 186 -20.04 -1.18 -4.46
CA ALA A 186 -21.30 -1.89 -4.24
C ALA A 186 -22.33 -1.51 -5.32
N ALA A 187 -23.17 -2.45 -5.71
CA ALA A 187 -24.16 -2.20 -6.76
C ALA A 187 -25.15 -1.10 -6.34
N GLN A 188 -25.23 -0.05 -7.15
CA GLN A 188 -26.16 1.07 -6.96
C GLN A 188 -27.30 0.99 -7.96
N PHE A 189 -28.50 1.37 -7.54
CA PHE A 189 -29.71 1.27 -8.34
C PHE A 189 -30.46 2.60 -8.38
N ASP A 190 -31.04 2.94 -9.54
CA ASP A 190 -31.94 4.08 -9.64
C ASP A 190 -33.33 3.78 -9.02
N ALA A 191 -34.21 4.77 -9.00
CA ALA A 191 -35.56 4.65 -8.46
C ALA A 191 -36.45 3.60 -9.17
N THR A 192 -36.04 3.11 -10.35
CA THR A 192 -36.74 2.06 -11.11
C THR A 192 -36.19 0.67 -10.83
N GLY A 193 -35.13 0.56 -10.03
CA GLY A 193 -34.44 -0.69 -9.74
C GLY A 193 -33.45 -1.12 -10.82
N LYS A 194 -33.10 -0.23 -11.76
CA LYS A 194 -32.03 -0.49 -12.73
C LYS A 194 -30.69 -0.20 -12.07
N GLN A 195 -29.74 -1.13 -12.18
CA GLN A 195 -28.37 -0.90 -11.73
C GLN A 195 -27.73 0.22 -12.56
N ILE A 196 -27.12 1.19 -11.88
CA ILE A 196 -26.49 2.36 -12.47
C ILE A 196 -24.99 2.44 -12.21
N ASP A 197 -24.49 1.69 -11.23
CA ASP A 197 -23.07 1.65 -10.85
C ASP A 197 -22.78 0.36 -10.05
N GLY A 198 -21.49 0.06 -9.85
CA GLY A 198 -20.97 -0.99 -8.99
C GLY A 198 -21.14 -2.41 -9.54
N ASP A 199 -20.67 -3.39 -8.77
CA ASP A 199 -20.86 -4.81 -9.04
C ASP A 199 -21.00 -5.58 -7.72
N GLN A 200 -22.20 -6.15 -7.49
CA GLN A 200 -22.50 -6.85 -6.25
C GLN A 200 -21.64 -8.10 -6.04
N ALA A 201 -21.33 -8.86 -7.09
CA ALA A 201 -20.56 -10.09 -6.96
C ALA A 201 -19.08 -9.78 -6.68
N GLU A 202 -18.53 -8.79 -7.38
CA GLU A 202 -17.19 -8.23 -7.11
C GLU A 202 -17.10 -7.74 -5.65
N TYR A 203 -17.98 -6.79 -5.28
CA TYR A 203 -17.99 -6.19 -3.95
C TYR A 203 -18.09 -7.25 -2.85
N THR A 204 -19.02 -8.21 -2.99
CA THR A 204 -19.23 -9.23 -1.97
C THR A 204 -17.96 -10.07 -1.75
N ALA A 205 -17.32 -10.50 -2.84
CA ALA A 205 -16.13 -11.34 -2.76
C ALA A 205 -14.89 -10.57 -2.25
N ARG A 206 -14.64 -9.37 -2.81
CA ARG A 206 -13.49 -8.54 -2.40
C ARG A 206 -13.67 -8.00 -0.98
N ASN A 207 -14.85 -7.52 -0.60
CA ASN A 207 -15.07 -6.99 0.75
C ASN A 207 -14.93 -8.11 1.80
N ALA A 208 -15.46 -9.31 1.55
CA ALA A 208 -15.22 -10.45 2.43
C ALA A 208 -13.72 -10.77 2.58
N ALA A 209 -12.96 -10.70 1.47
CA ALA A 209 -11.51 -10.84 1.50
C ALA A 209 -10.83 -9.70 2.29
N ASN A 210 -11.25 -8.44 2.12
CA ASN A 210 -10.71 -7.31 2.88
C ASN A 210 -10.92 -7.46 4.39
N LEU A 211 -12.11 -7.88 4.82
CA LEU A 211 -12.42 -8.08 6.24
C LEU A 211 -11.59 -9.21 6.87
N ASP A 212 -11.36 -10.30 6.13
CA ASP A 212 -10.45 -11.37 6.53
C ASP A 212 -8.99 -10.90 6.57
N TRP A 213 -8.55 -10.14 5.56
CA TRP A 213 -7.21 -9.56 5.51
C TRP A 213 -6.94 -8.64 6.68
N LEU A 214 -7.89 -7.78 7.02
CA LEU A 214 -7.82 -6.89 8.16
C LEU A 214 -7.68 -7.66 9.47
N GLY A 215 -8.49 -8.71 9.67
CA GLY A 215 -8.37 -9.61 10.83
C GLY A 215 -6.99 -10.27 10.92
N LYS A 216 -6.48 -10.81 9.81
CA LYS A 216 -5.15 -11.43 9.72
C LYS A 216 -4.02 -10.43 9.93
N GLY A 217 -4.18 -9.19 9.47
CA GLY A 217 -3.22 -8.10 9.64
C GLY A 217 -3.04 -7.73 11.11
N PHE A 218 -4.13 -7.55 11.85
CA PHE A 218 -4.06 -7.31 13.30
C PHE A 218 -3.51 -8.51 14.07
N ALA A 219 -3.83 -9.74 13.66
CA ALA A 219 -3.24 -10.95 14.25
C ALA A 219 -1.72 -11.02 14.01
N ALA A 220 -1.26 -10.71 12.79
CA ALA A 220 0.16 -10.61 12.47
C ALA A 220 0.86 -9.53 13.29
N ALA A 221 0.24 -8.35 13.45
CA ALA A 221 0.79 -7.28 14.28
C ALA A 221 0.95 -7.69 15.76
N LYS A 222 -0.04 -8.41 16.31
CA LYS A 222 0.06 -8.98 17.67
C LYS A 222 1.18 -10.02 17.78
N ALA A 223 1.30 -10.92 16.82
CA ALA A 223 2.35 -11.93 16.79
C ALA A 223 3.76 -11.34 16.64
N ALA A 224 3.88 -10.24 15.88
CA ALA A 224 5.13 -9.49 15.71
C ALA A 224 5.44 -8.53 16.88
N HIS A 225 4.56 -8.42 17.87
CA HIS A 225 4.65 -7.44 18.96
C HIS A 225 4.79 -5.99 18.46
N SER A 226 4.12 -5.67 17.35
CA SER A 226 4.17 -4.36 16.73
C SER A 226 3.66 -3.27 17.67
N LYS A 227 4.35 -2.14 17.67
CA LYS A 227 3.99 -0.94 18.45
C LYS A 227 2.87 -0.14 17.80
N ALA A 228 2.76 -0.25 16.49
CA ALA A 228 1.69 0.36 15.73
C ALA A 228 1.31 -0.44 14.49
N ILE A 229 0.17 -0.07 13.90
CA ILE A 229 -0.30 -0.54 12.61
C ILE A 229 -0.53 0.65 11.68
N VAL A 230 -0.12 0.54 10.42
CA VAL A 230 -0.51 1.49 9.37
C VAL A 230 -1.40 0.75 8.37
N ILE A 231 -2.57 1.33 8.08
CA ILE A 231 -3.57 0.81 7.17
C ILE A 231 -3.74 1.81 6.04
N VAL A 232 -3.55 1.37 4.81
CA VAL A 232 -3.67 2.19 3.60
C VAL A 232 -4.84 1.69 2.77
N LEU A 233 -5.77 2.59 2.42
CA LEU A 233 -6.91 2.36 1.53
C LEU A 233 -7.29 3.68 0.88
N GLN A 234 -7.99 3.68 -0.25
CA GLN A 234 -8.30 4.95 -0.92
C GLN A 234 -9.51 5.68 -0.31
N ALA A 235 -10.62 4.98 -0.04
CA ALA A 235 -11.91 5.62 0.26
C ALA A 235 -11.93 6.52 1.50
N ASP A 236 -12.59 7.69 1.41
CA ASP A 236 -13.07 8.44 2.57
C ASP A 236 -14.40 7.85 3.07
N MET A 237 -14.32 6.92 4.01
CA MET A 237 -15.51 6.24 4.57
C MET A 237 -16.41 7.14 5.45
N TRP A 238 -16.09 8.43 5.61
CA TRP A 238 -16.81 9.43 6.40
C TRP A 238 -17.25 10.65 5.58
N THR A 239 -17.26 10.53 4.26
CA THR A 239 -17.76 11.56 3.33
C THR A 239 -19.29 11.71 3.39
N THR A 240 -19.81 12.70 2.65
CA THR A 240 -21.24 12.94 2.43
C THR A 240 -21.85 12.07 1.32
N GLU A 241 -21.01 11.46 0.49
CA GLU A 241 -21.43 10.48 -0.51
C GLU A 241 -21.97 9.18 0.15
N PRO A 242 -22.58 8.26 -0.63
CA PRO A 242 -23.01 6.97 -0.08
C PRO A 242 -21.84 6.23 0.59
N THR A 243 -22.03 5.86 1.87
CA THR A 243 -21.01 5.20 2.70
C THR A 243 -21.56 3.95 3.41
N ALA A 244 -22.73 3.47 2.98
CA ALA A 244 -23.41 2.36 3.62
C ALA A 244 -22.58 1.07 3.55
N HIS A 245 -21.87 0.86 2.43
CA HIS A 245 -21.08 -0.35 2.16
C HIS A 245 -19.66 -0.30 2.74
N PHE A 246 -19.40 0.69 3.60
CA PHE A 246 -18.24 0.72 4.49
C PHE A 246 -18.58 0.36 5.94
N ALA A 247 -19.86 0.16 6.28
CA ALA A 247 -20.31 0.00 7.68
C ALA A 247 -19.71 -1.23 8.38
N ASP A 248 -19.50 -2.34 7.66
CA ASP A 248 -18.86 -3.55 8.20
C ASP A 248 -17.35 -3.38 8.36
N THR A 249 -16.70 -2.69 7.42
CA THR A 249 -15.29 -2.30 7.48
C THR A 249 -15.03 -1.41 8.69
N LYS A 250 -15.82 -0.33 8.85
CA LYS A 250 -15.74 0.56 10.03
C LYS A 250 -15.95 -0.22 11.33
N ARG A 251 -16.95 -1.10 11.38
CA ARG A 251 -17.21 -1.94 12.57
C ARG A 251 -16.06 -2.90 12.87
N LYS A 252 -15.50 -3.54 11.86
CA LYS A 252 -14.38 -4.47 12.00
C LYS A 252 -13.11 -3.73 12.45
N LEU A 253 -12.83 -2.57 11.86
CA LEU A 253 -11.75 -1.68 12.29
C LEU A 253 -11.93 -1.27 13.75
N ALA A 254 -13.13 -0.84 14.15
CA ALA A 254 -13.41 -0.44 15.53
C ALA A 254 -13.13 -1.57 16.53
N GLN A 255 -13.67 -2.76 16.26
CA GLN A 255 -13.46 -3.95 17.10
C GLN A 255 -11.98 -4.33 17.24
N LEU A 256 -11.25 -4.34 16.12
CA LEU A 256 -9.84 -4.73 16.11
C LEU A 256 -8.95 -3.66 16.77
N SER A 257 -9.29 -2.38 16.57
CA SER A 257 -8.53 -1.24 17.10
C SER A 257 -8.63 -1.13 18.62
N ILE A 258 -9.82 -1.31 19.18
CA ILE A 258 -10.03 -1.37 20.65
C ILE A 258 -9.22 -2.51 21.28
N ALA A 259 -9.10 -3.64 20.57
CA ALA A 259 -8.38 -4.82 21.05
C ALA A 259 -6.87 -4.79 20.76
N PHE A 260 -6.33 -3.71 20.18
CA PHE A 260 -4.92 -3.55 19.87
C PHE A 260 -4.31 -2.50 20.81
N PRO A 261 -3.26 -2.84 21.58
CA PRO A 261 -2.72 -1.94 22.61
C PRO A 261 -1.85 -0.80 22.05
N GLY A 262 -1.60 -0.75 20.74
CA GLY A 262 -0.76 0.25 20.09
C GLY A 262 -1.54 1.31 19.30
N GLN A 263 -0.80 2.19 18.64
CA GLN A 263 -1.34 3.23 17.78
C GLN A 263 -1.68 2.69 16.39
N ILE A 264 -2.69 3.26 15.75
CA ILE A 264 -3.14 2.88 14.42
C ILE A 264 -3.22 4.13 13.56
N LEU A 265 -2.57 4.10 12.42
CA LEU A 265 -2.68 5.12 11.39
C LEU A 265 -3.50 4.57 10.23
N LEU A 266 -4.58 5.26 9.89
CA LEU A 266 -5.34 5.08 8.66
C LEU A 266 -4.90 6.14 7.64
N VAL A 267 -4.44 5.73 6.47
CA VAL A 267 -4.05 6.62 5.37
C VAL A 267 -5.04 6.46 4.22
N ASN A 268 -5.60 7.56 3.74
CA ASN A 268 -6.55 7.56 2.63
C ASN A 268 -6.51 8.84 1.76
N GLY A 269 -7.16 8.78 0.61
CA GLY A 269 -7.33 9.88 -0.35
C GLY A 269 -8.81 10.23 -0.54
N ASP A 270 -9.30 10.18 -1.78
CA ASP A 270 -10.72 10.25 -2.22
C ASP A 270 -11.36 11.64 -2.08
N SER A 271 -11.42 12.18 -0.87
CA SER A 271 -12.04 13.48 -0.60
C SER A 271 -11.15 14.69 -0.98
N HIS A 272 -9.91 14.45 -1.43
CA HIS A 272 -8.96 15.46 -1.95
C HIS A 272 -8.61 16.63 -1.00
N VAL A 273 -8.84 16.47 0.29
CA VAL A 273 -8.56 17.50 1.31
C VAL A 273 -7.60 16.92 2.33
N LEU A 274 -6.45 17.58 2.52
CA LEU A 274 -5.56 17.21 3.60
C LEU A 274 -6.30 17.30 4.95
N LYS A 275 -6.38 16.18 5.67
CA LYS A 275 -7.04 16.11 6.97
C LYS A 275 -6.29 15.18 7.91
N ILE A 276 -6.14 15.60 9.16
CA ILE A 276 -5.64 14.74 10.24
C ILE A 276 -6.66 14.75 11.37
N ASP A 277 -7.34 13.63 11.59
CA ASP A 277 -8.44 13.52 12.56
C ASP A 277 -8.55 12.10 13.17
N LYS A 278 -9.56 11.88 14.01
CA LYS A 278 -9.86 10.58 14.65
C LYS A 278 -11.32 10.21 14.39
N PRO A 279 -11.68 9.77 13.18
CA PRO A 279 -13.07 9.70 12.74
C PRO A 279 -13.77 8.39 13.15
N LEU A 280 -13.01 7.37 13.58
CA LEU A 280 -13.55 6.07 13.93
C LEU A 280 -14.18 6.09 15.32
N THR A 281 -15.43 5.66 15.42
CA THR A 281 -16.17 5.55 16.68
C THR A 281 -16.51 4.10 17.04
N ASP A 282 -16.79 3.87 18.32
CA ASP A 282 -17.40 2.64 18.81
C ASP A 282 -18.92 2.64 18.61
N ALA A 283 -19.60 1.61 19.12
CA ALA A 283 -21.06 1.49 18.99
C ALA A 283 -21.86 2.54 19.79
N ASN A 284 -21.21 3.31 20.66
CA ASN A 284 -21.81 4.39 21.46
C ASN A 284 -21.39 5.78 20.94
N ASP A 285 -20.90 5.87 19.70
CA ASP A 285 -20.37 7.08 19.07
C ASP A 285 -19.16 7.70 19.81
N GLN A 286 -18.46 6.91 20.63
CA GLN A 286 -17.23 7.36 21.28
C GLN A 286 -16.04 7.19 20.34
N ALA A 287 -15.26 8.26 20.16
CA ALA A 287 -14.06 8.21 19.33
C ALA A 287 -13.04 7.18 19.86
N ILE A 288 -12.55 6.32 18.96
CA ILE A 288 -11.51 5.35 19.24
C ILE A 288 -10.16 6.06 19.12
N GLN A 289 -9.65 6.52 20.26
CA GLN A 289 -8.59 7.52 20.31
C GLN A 289 -7.20 7.02 19.86
N ASN A 290 -6.98 5.71 19.80
CA ASN A 290 -5.74 5.12 19.25
C ASN A 290 -5.75 4.98 17.72
N VAL A 291 -6.82 5.42 17.03
CA VAL A 291 -6.87 5.49 15.56
C VAL A 291 -6.76 6.95 15.14
N THR A 292 -5.69 7.28 14.42
CA THR A 292 -5.53 8.56 13.73
C THR A 292 -5.67 8.32 12.24
N ARG A 293 -6.42 9.18 11.55
CA ARG A 293 -6.48 9.21 10.09
C ARG A 293 -5.63 10.34 9.55
N VAL A 294 -4.93 10.08 8.46
CA VAL A 294 -4.36 11.09 7.57
C VAL A 294 -5.01 10.91 6.21
N GLN A 295 -5.81 11.88 5.82
CA GLN A 295 -6.23 12.03 4.43
C GLN A 295 -5.17 12.85 3.69
N THR A 296 -4.59 12.33 2.62
CA THR A 296 -3.50 13.02 1.91
C THR A 296 -3.98 14.26 1.16
N PHE A 297 -3.03 15.02 0.63
CA PHE A 297 -3.36 16.00 -0.42
C PHE A 297 -3.94 15.28 -1.63
N GLY A 298 -4.76 15.98 -2.43
CA GLY A 298 -5.30 15.43 -3.66
C GLY A 298 -5.80 16.48 -4.64
N SER A 299 -6.20 16.02 -5.83
CA SER A 299 -6.76 16.86 -6.90
C SER A 299 -5.81 17.99 -7.32
N ALA A 300 -6.16 19.25 -7.02
CA ALA A 300 -5.36 20.42 -7.39
C ALA A 300 -4.13 20.62 -6.49
N GLN A 301 -3.99 19.87 -5.41
CA GLN A 301 -2.93 20.03 -4.42
C GLN A 301 -1.86 18.95 -4.59
N ASN A 302 -0.91 19.16 -5.50
CA ASN A 302 0.21 18.22 -5.72
C ASN A 302 1.33 18.49 -4.71
N HIS A 303 1.09 18.09 -3.46
CA HIS A 303 1.97 18.18 -2.30
C HIS A 303 2.01 16.81 -1.58
N TRP A 304 2.74 16.69 -0.49
CA TRP A 304 2.83 15.40 0.21
C TRP A 304 2.91 15.57 1.73
N VAL A 305 2.56 14.51 2.45
CA VAL A 305 2.69 14.43 3.91
C VAL A 305 3.73 13.37 4.22
N SER A 306 4.54 13.58 5.25
CA SER A 306 5.33 12.53 5.84
C SER A 306 4.82 12.15 7.22
N ALA A 307 5.03 10.88 7.58
CA ALA A 307 4.81 10.39 8.93
C ALA A 307 6.16 9.92 9.50
N GLU A 308 6.69 10.68 10.46
CA GLU A 308 7.78 10.21 11.32
C GLU A 308 7.21 9.15 12.27
N ILE A 309 7.93 8.04 12.38
CA ILE A 309 7.55 6.86 13.15
C ILE A 309 8.63 6.61 14.18
N ASP A 310 8.32 6.94 15.44
CA ASP A 310 9.17 6.67 16.59
C ASP A 310 8.48 5.64 17.51
N PRO A 311 8.87 4.36 17.47
CA PRO A 311 8.26 3.32 18.29
C PRO A 311 8.57 3.47 19.80
N THR A 312 9.43 4.41 20.19
CA THR A 312 9.73 4.74 21.59
C THR A 312 8.86 5.88 22.13
N ASN A 313 8.23 6.66 21.25
CA ASN A 313 7.24 7.66 21.59
C ASN A 313 5.85 7.00 21.77
N PRO A 314 5.11 7.26 22.86
CA PRO A 314 3.76 6.71 23.07
C PRO A 314 2.75 7.08 21.97
N ASP A 315 2.94 8.21 21.29
CA ASP A 315 2.07 8.64 20.18
C ASP A 315 2.45 7.98 18.86
N VAL A 316 3.67 7.43 18.76
CA VAL A 316 4.30 6.76 17.61
C VAL A 316 4.46 7.61 16.35
N PHE A 317 3.44 8.38 15.98
CA PHE A 317 3.33 9.09 14.71
C PHE A 317 3.40 10.61 14.89
N THR A 318 4.29 11.26 14.15
CA THR A 318 4.32 12.72 13.97
C THR A 318 4.17 13.02 12.48
N PHE A 319 3.32 13.99 12.11
CA PHE A 319 3.03 14.30 10.71
C PHE A 319 3.61 15.64 10.29
N HIS A 320 4.25 15.68 9.12
CA HIS A 320 4.78 16.91 8.52
C HIS A 320 4.19 17.12 7.14
N GLN A 321 3.75 18.35 6.87
CA GLN A 321 3.28 18.74 5.54
C GLN A 321 4.45 19.27 4.73
N HIS A 322 4.56 18.83 3.49
CA HIS A 322 5.62 19.24 2.58
C HIS A 322 5.00 19.91 1.35
N ILE A 323 5.13 21.23 1.31
CA ILE A 323 4.63 22.07 0.23
C ILE A 323 5.71 22.19 -0.84
N VAL A 324 5.48 21.51 -1.97
CA VAL A 324 6.31 21.65 -3.17
C VAL A 324 6.20 23.10 -3.68
N THR A 325 7.23 23.91 -3.43
CA THR A 325 7.17 25.36 -3.69
C THR A 325 6.89 25.66 -5.17
N ALA A 326 7.45 24.86 -6.07
CA ALA A 326 7.24 24.98 -7.51
C ALA A 326 5.83 24.58 -8.00
N ASN A 327 4.99 24.02 -7.12
CA ASN A 327 3.59 23.70 -7.42
C ASN A 327 2.61 24.75 -6.88
N LEU A 328 3.09 25.74 -6.13
CA LEU A 328 2.22 26.81 -5.63
C LEU A 328 1.66 27.65 -6.78
N PRO A 329 0.35 27.98 -6.76
CA PRO A 329 -0.22 28.86 -7.77
C PRO A 329 0.40 30.24 -7.69
N THR A 330 0.61 30.86 -8.85
CA THR A 330 0.95 32.28 -8.90
C THR A 330 -0.35 33.07 -8.74
N TYR A 331 -0.36 34.07 -7.85
CA TYR A 331 -1.49 34.98 -7.71
C TYR A 331 -1.76 35.68 -9.04
N VAL A 332 -2.98 35.55 -9.55
CA VAL A 332 -3.47 36.32 -10.69
C VAL A 332 -4.50 37.31 -10.14
N SER A 333 -4.23 38.60 -10.32
CA SER A 333 -5.19 39.64 -9.96
C SER A 333 -6.46 39.44 -10.79
N PRO A 334 -7.66 39.52 -10.19
CA PRO A 334 -8.92 39.36 -10.90
C PRO A 334 -9.14 40.44 -11.96
#